data_AF-A0A7K5E6S9-F1
#
_entry.id   AF-A0A7K5E6S9-F1
#
_cell.length_a   1.000
_cell.length_b   1.000
_cell.length_c   1.000
_cell.angle_alpha   90.00
_cell.angle_beta   90.00
_cell.angle_gamma   90.00
#
_symmetry.space_group_name_H-M   'P 1'
#
loop_
_entity.id
_entity.type
_entity.pdbx_description
1 polymer ?
#
loop_
_entity_poly.entity_id
_entity_poly.type
_entity_poly.pdbx_seq_one_letter_code
_entity_poly.pdbx_strand_id
1 'polypeptide(L)' 'VLTCRLASNLARALWTFEGRALAAQQVLVLGEARLRALVVPGAGAQHSGTYRCLAEEQGARLPAQEYRVAVL' A
#
# COMPACT_ATOMS: atom_id res chain seq x y z
N VAL A 1 -5.95 2.68 -8.03
CA VAL A 1 -5.09 1.56 -7.55
C VAL A 1 -3.72 2.12 -7.25
N LEU A 2 -3.10 1.74 -6.14
CA LEU A 2 -1.72 2.14 -5.79
C LEU A 2 -0.83 0.90 -5.76
N THR A 3 0.26 0.89 -6.50
CA THR A 3 1.21 -0.22 -6.50
C THR A 3 2.26 -0.08 -5.40
N CYS A 4 2.85 -1.17 -4.96
CA CYS A 4 3.97 -1.15 -4.05
C CYS A 4 4.97 -2.23 -4.45
N ARG A 5 6.17 -1.83 -4.82
CA ARG A 5 7.27 -2.75 -5.15
C ARG A 5 8.11 -2.98 -3.89
N LEU A 6 8.13 -4.22 -3.42
CA LEU A 6 8.88 -4.63 -2.25
C LEU A 6 10.31 -5.05 -2.63
N ALA A 7 11.25 -4.89 -1.70
CA ALA A 7 12.63 -5.35 -1.89
C ALA A 7 12.72 -6.89 -1.91
N SER A 8 11.94 -7.55 -1.05
CA SER A 8 11.83 -9.00 -0.90
C SER A 8 10.47 -9.51 -1.38
N ASN A 9 10.45 -10.71 -1.98
CA ASN A 9 9.21 -11.41 -2.33
C ASN A 9 8.54 -12.10 -1.13
N LEU A 10 9.28 -12.28 -0.02
CA LEU A 10 8.76 -12.81 1.24
C LEU A 10 8.13 -11.70 2.11
N ALA A 11 8.45 -10.43 1.82
CA ALA A 11 7.87 -9.30 2.51
C ALA A 11 6.37 -9.15 2.22
N ARG A 12 5.64 -8.70 3.23
CA ARG A 12 4.24 -8.28 3.14
C ARG A 12 4.18 -6.77 2.94
N ALA A 13 3.19 -6.31 2.16
CA ALA A 13 2.89 -4.88 2.09
C ALA A 13 1.89 -4.52 3.20
N LEU A 14 2.24 -3.55 4.03
CA LEU A 14 1.34 -2.88 4.96
C LEU A 14 1.03 -1.49 4.42
N TRP A 15 -0.21 -1.05 4.55
CA TRP A 15 -0.64 0.24 4.03
C TRP A 15 -1.13 1.15 5.15
N THR A 16 -0.85 2.45 5.01
CA THR A 16 -1.43 3.48 5.86
C THR A 16 -2.06 4.59 5.01
N PHE A 17 -3.07 5.25 5.57
CA PHE A 17 -3.70 6.45 5.04
C PHE A 17 -3.70 7.50 6.14
N GLU A 18 -3.12 8.67 5.87
CA GLU A 18 -2.95 9.74 6.87
C GLU A 18 -2.31 9.22 8.17
N GLY A 19 -1.31 8.33 8.02
CA GLY A 19 -0.58 7.71 9.13
C GLY A 19 -1.33 6.60 9.87
N ARG A 20 -2.61 6.34 9.54
CA ARG A 20 -3.39 5.27 10.17
C ARG A 20 -3.30 3.99 9.37
N ALA A 21 -3.09 2.87 10.06
CA ALA A 21 -3.09 1.54 9.43
C ALA A 21 -4.43 1.31 8.73
N LEU A 22 -4.35 0.95 7.46
CA LEU A 22 -5.51 0.60 6.67
C LEU A 22 -5.83 -0.89 6.94
N ALA A 23 -7.03 -1.16 7.45
CA ALA A 23 -7.47 -2.53 7.72
C ALA A 23 -7.60 -3.31 6.42
N ALA A 24 -6.91 -4.45 6.32
CA ALA A 24 -6.84 -5.38 5.17
C ALA A 24 -7.77 -5.03 4.00
N GLN A 25 -7.44 -3.99 3.23
CA GLN A 25 -8.07 -3.76 1.94
C GLN A 25 -7.67 -4.90 1.02
N GLN A 26 -8.37 -5.00 -0.10
CA GLN A 26 -8.07 -5.99 -1.13
C GLN A 26 -6.66 -5.71 -1.68
N VAL A 27 -5.68 -6.37 -1.07
CA VAL A 27 -4.29 -6.37 -1.53
C VAL A 27 -4.21 -7.39 -2.63
N LEU A 28 -4.10 -6.91 -3.86
CA LEU A 28 -3.87 -7.78 -5.01
C LEU A 28 -2.38 -8.13 -5.05
N VAL A 29 -2.11 -9.43 -5.14
CA VAL A 29 -0.80 -9.95 -5.54
C VAL A 29 -0.80 -9.97 -7.06
N LEU A 30 0.03 -9.13 -7.66
CA LEU A 30 0.21 -9.08 -9.11
C LEU A 30 1.17 -10.20 -9.52
N GLY A 31 1.16 -10.59 -10.80
CA GLY A 31 1.99 -11.70 -11.32
C GLY A 31 3.50 -11.55 -11.07
N GLU A 32 3.95 -10.36 -10.70
CA GLU A 32 5.29 -10.12 -10.17
C GLU A 32 5.36 -10.37 -8.66
N ALA A 33 6.20 -11.33 -8.24
CA ALA A 33 6.29 -11.79 -6.85
C ALA A 33 6.60 -10.69 -5.81
N ARG A 34 7.18 -9.55 -6.22
CA ARG A 34 7.51 -8.41 -5.36
C ARG A 34 6.53 -7.24 -5.48
N LEU A 35 5.55 -7.34 -6.37
CA LEU A 35 4.58 -6.27 -6.61
C LEU A 35 3.29 -6.56 -5.85
N ARG A 36 2.85 -5.59 -5.07
CA ARG A 36 1.57 -5.60 -4.36
C ARG A 36 0.76 -4.39 -4.81
N ALA A 37 -0.55 -4.45 -4.70
CA ALA A 37 -1.39 -3.31 -5.00
C ALA A 37 -2.46 -3.10 -3.93
N LEU A 38 -2.68 -1.85 -3.55
CA LEU A 38 -3.84 -1.40 -2.79
C LEU A 38 -4.94 -0.97 -3.77
N VAL A 39 -6.09 -1.63 -3.67
CA VAL A 39 -7.31 -1.21 -4.36
C VAL A 39 -8.21 -0.47 -3.38
N VAL A 40 -8.61 0.74 -3.76
CA VAL A 40 -9.62 1.55 -3.06
C VAL A 40 -10.84 1.64 -4.00
N PRO A 41 -11.83 0.74 -3.85
CA PRO A 41 -13.04 0.77 -4.68
C PRO A 41 -13.84 2.04 -4.42
N GLY A 42 -14.44 2.62 -5.46
CA GLY A 42 -15.26 3.83 -5.31
C GLY A 42 -14.48 5.01 -4.71
N ALA A 43 -13.20 5.15 -5.08
CA ALA A 43 -12.39 6.28 -4.66
C ALA A 43 -13.10 7.61 -5.01
N GLY A 44 -13.09 8.55 -4.07
CA GLY A 44 -13.77 9.85 -4.14
C GLY A 44 -13.01 10.84 -3.27
N ALA A 45 -13.49 12.09 -3.18
CA ALA A 45 -12.75 13.17 -2.51
C ALA A 45 -12.25 12.83 -1.09
N GLN A 46 -13.04 12.08 -0.30
CA GLN A 46 -12.70 11.59 1.04
C GLN A 46 -11.49 10.63 1.10
N HIS A 47 -11.10 10.08 -0.04
CA HIS A 47 -9.93 9.21 -0.19
C HIS A 47 -8.70 9.97 -0.70
N SER A 48 -8.78 11.31 -0.83
CA SER A 48 -7.60 12.13 -1.08
C SER A 48 -6.74 12.22 0.17
N GLY A 49 -5.42 12.17 0.00
CA GLY A 49 -4.47 12.25 1.09
C GLY A 49 -3.20 11.45 0.85
N THR A 50 -2.49 11.19 1.94
CA THR A 50 -1.20 10.53 1.93
C THR A 50 -1.35 9.04 2.21
N TYR A 51 -0.95 8.22 1.26
CA TYR A 51 -0.85 6.78 1.41
C TYR A 51 0.61 6.36 1.53
N ARG A 52 0.92 5.44 2.44
CA ARG A 52 2.26 4.86 2.53
C ARG A 52 2.18 3.35 2.48
N CYS A 53 3.08 2.74 1.72
CA CYS A 53 3.36 1.32 1.76
C CYS A 53 4.62 1.06 2.59
N LEU A 54 4.54 0.09 3.49
CA LEU A 54 5.67 -0.44 4.24
C LEU A 54 5.88 -1.90 3.89
N ALA A 55 7.14 -2.31 3.78
CA ALA A 55 7.53 -3.71 3.72
C ALA A 55 7.65 -4.26 5.15
N GLU A 56 6.94 -5.34 5.44
CA GLU A 56 7.11 -6.10 6.68
C GLU A 56 7.72 -7.48 6.36
N GLU A 57 8.86 -7.78 6.96
CA GLU A 57 9.56 -9.05 6.83
C GLU A 57 10.21 -9.41 8.16
N GLN A 58 9.92 -10.61 8.69
CA GLN A 58 10.46 -11.09 9.97
C GLN A 58 10.25 -10.11 11.14
N GLY A 59 9.14 -9.36 11.14
CA GLY A 59 8.80 -8.37 12.16
C GLY A 59 9.46 -7.00 11.98
N ALA A 60 10.44 -6.86 11.09
CA ALA A 60 11.00 -5.56 10.71
C ALA A 60 10.04 -4.85 9.74
N ARG A 61 9.89 -3.53 9.92
CA ARG A 61 9.06 -2.67 9.06
C ARG A 61 9.89 -1.56 8.46
N LEU A 62 9.91 -1.51 7.13
CA LEU A 62 10.68 -0.51 6.39
C LEU A 62 9.75 0.26 5.44
N PRO A 63 9.90 1.59 5.32
CA PRO A 63 9.17 2.35 4.32
C PRO A 63 9.56 1.87 2.92
N ALA A 64 8.57 1.64 2.06
CA ALA A 64 8.78 1.24 0.68
C ALA A 64 8.45 2.38 -0.28
N GLN A 65 7.21 2.91 -0.23
CA GLN A 65 6.75 3.99 -1.10
C GLN A 65 5.73 4.88 -0.39
N GLU A 66 5.68 6.15 -0.79
CA GLU A 66 4.69 7.14 -0.35
C GLU A 66 3.99 7.75 -1.58
N TYR A 67 2.68 7.98 -1.45
CA TYR A 67 1.82 8.59 -2.46
C TYR A 67 1.05 9.74 -1.86
N ARG A 68 0.98 10.86 -2.58
CA ARG A 68 0.00 11.93 -2.33
C ARG A 68 -1.05 11.86 -3.42
N VAL A 69 -2.28 11.53 -3.04
CA VAL A 69 -3.39 11.27 -3.96
C VAL A 69 -4.41 12.40 -3.81
N ALA A 70 -4.87 12.92 -4.94
CA ALA A 70 -6.03 13.79 -5.02
C ALA A 70 -7.06 13.15 -5.95
N VAL A 71 -8.29 13.00 -5.47
CA VAL A 71 -9.43 12.50 -6.24
C VAL A 71 -10.44 13.64 -6.31
N LEU A 72 -10.79 14.03 -7.55
CA LEU A 72 -11.74 15.10 -7.85
C LEU A 72 -13.14 14.52 -8.12
#